data_AF-A0A7C6PX07-F1
#
_entry.id   AF-A0A7C6PX07-F1
#
_cell.length_a   1.000
_cell.length_b   1.000
_cell.length_c   1.000
_cell.angle_alpha   90.00
_cell.angle_beta   90.00
_cell.angle_gamma   90.00
#
_symmetry.space_group_name_H-M   'P 1'
#
loop_
_entity.id
_entity.type
_entity.pdbx_description
1 polymer ?
#
loop_
_entity_poly.entity_id
_entity_poly.type
_entity_poly.pdbx_seq_one_letter_code
_entity_poly.pdbx_strand_id
1 'polypeptide(L)'
;GEDIVFLRKIVPGGSDRSYGIHVARLAGLPSAVIENAKKILHRLENSALLQEAKVNKINEKTAAAVEKKETFQKSNKLEIDPKLASLLKELKNLDINNLTPLSALNKLNDLKTKVEQYIESKDMEGNNIA
;
A
#
# COMPACT_ATOMS: atom_id res chain seq x y z
N GLY A 1 -30.24 -9.15 1.93
CA GLY A 1 -29.75 -7.79 1.62
C GLY A 1 -29.24 -7.20 2.92
N GLU A 2 -28.16 -6.45 2.89
CA GLU A 2 -27.71 -5.68 4.05
C GLU A 2 -28.55 -4.40 4.13
N ASP A 3 -29.48 -4.34 5.07
CA ASP A 3 -30.32 -3.17 5.29
C ASP A 3 -29.50 -2.05 5.96
N ILE A 4 -29.64 -0.82 5.46
CA ILE A 4 -28.97 0.38 6.00
C ILE A 4 -29.99 1.25 6.72
N VAL A 5 -29.67 1.62 7.96
CA VAL A 5 -30.50 2.50 8.79
C VAL A 5 -29.82 3.87 8.92
N PHE A 6 -30.50 4.93 8.45
CA PHE A 6 -30.02 6.30 8.57
C PHE A 6 -30.48 6.93 9.88
N LEU A 7 -29.52 7.33 10.72
CA LEU A 7 -29.78 8.13 11.92
C LEU A 7 -29.81 9.63 11.56
N ARG A 8 -30.81 10.37 12.05
CA ARG A 8 -30.90 11.84 11.92
C ARG A 8 -30.20 12.55 13.07
N LYS A 9 -28.91 12.29 13.27
CA LYS A 9 -28.10 12.92 14.33
C LYS A 9 -26.85 13.54 13.73
N ILE A 10 -26.65 14.84 14.00
CA ILE A 10 -25.43 15.56 13.61
C ILE A 10 -24.46 15.48 14.79
N VAL A 11 -23.24 15.04 14.53
CA VAL A 11 -22.17 14.95 15.53
C VAL A 11 -20.98 15.77 14.99
N PRO A 12 -20.32 16.59 15.81
CA PRO A 12 -19.13 17.32 15.37
C PRO A 12 -18.01 16.33 14.99
N GLY A 13 -17.46 16.47 13.79
CA GLY A 13 -16.43 15.60 13.24
C GLY A 13 -16.50 15.47 11.71
N GLY A 14 -15.43 14.96 11.10
CA GLY A 14 -15.42 14.54 9.70
C GLY A 14 -16.10 13.18 9.52
N SER A 15 -16.35 12.76 8.27
CA SER A 15 -16.85 11.42 7.99
C SER A 15 -15.70 10.47 7.69
N ASP A 16 -15.60 9.38 8.46
CA ASP A 16 -14.53 8.38 8.28
C ASP A 16 -14.85 7.32 7.22
N ARG A 17 -16.05 7.37 6.61
CA ARG A 17 -16.53 6.33 5.69
C ARG A 17 -17.33 6.91 4.52
N SER A 18 -17.07 6.40 3.31
CA SER A 18 -17.81 6.77 2.10
C SER A 18 -19.16 6.03 1.99
N TYR A 19 -20.19 6.55 2.66
CA TYR A 19 -21.56 6.02 2.59
C TYR A 19 -22.20 6.15 1.19
N GLY A 20 -21.72 7.06 0.33
CA GLY A 20 -22.25 7.25 -1.02
C GLY A 20 -22.19 5.98 -1.90
N ILE A 21 -21.16 5.15 -1.74
CA ILE A 21 -21.04 3.87 -2.48
C ILE A 21 -22.09 2.85 -2.02
N HIS A 22 -22.49 2.92 -0.74
CA HIS A 22 -23.52 2.05 -0.19
C HIS A 22 -24.91 2.46 -0.69
N VAL A 23 -25.19 3.76 -0.76
CA VAL A 23 -26.42 4.30 -1.36
C VAL A 23 -26.49 4.01 -2.85
N ALA A 24 -25.36 4.11 -3.57
CA ALA A 24 -25.28 3.79 -4.99
C ALA A 24 -25.72 2.35 -5.31
N ARG A 25 -25.38 1.39 -4.43
CA ARG A 25 -25.83 0.01 -4.54
C ARG A 25 -27.34 -0.13 -4.30
N LEU A 26 -27.87 0.56 -3.30
CA LEU A 26 -29.32 0.59 -3.03
C LEU A 26 -30.10 1.25 -4.18
N ALA A 27 -29.49 2.21 -4.87
CA ALA A 27 -30.03 2.86 -6.06
C ALA A 27 -29.95 1.99 -7.33
N GLY A 28 -29.40 0.77 -7.26
CA GLY A 28 -29.37 -0.17 -8.38
C GLY A 28 -28.30 0.12 -9.43
N LEU A 29 -27.24 0.87 -9.09
CA LEU A 29 -26.13 1.11 -10.01
C LEU A 29 -25.39 -0.20 -10.36
N PRO A 30 -24.84 -0.35 -11.58
CA PRO A 30 -24.15 -1.57 -12.01
C PRO A 30 -22.99 -1.97 -11.09
N SER A 31 -22.84 -3.27 -10.84
CA SER A 31 -21.80 -3.81 -9.94
C SER A 31 -20.38 -3.39 -10.33
N ALA A 32 -20.09 -3.37 -11.63
CA ALA A 32 -18.80 -2.92 -12.17
C ALA A 32 -18.44 -1.46 -11.77
N VAL A 33 -19.44 -0.57 -11.71
CA VAL A 33 -19.24 0.82 -11.29
C VAL A 33 -18.95 0.88 -9.79
N ILE A 34 -19.70 0.12 -8.99
CA ILE A 34 -19.51 0.04 -7.54
C ILE A 34 -18.13 -0.50 -7.19
N GLU A 35 -17.64 -1.53 -7.88
CA GLU A 35 -16.30 -2.09 -7.66
C GLU A 35 -15.18 -1.11 -8.00
N ASN A 36 -15.31 -0.39 -9.12
CA ASN A 36 -14.33 0.63 -9.50
C ASN A 36 -14.30 1.78 -8.48
N ALA A 37 -15.47 2.23 -8.02
CA ALA A 37 -15.57 3.25 -6.97
C ALA A 37 -14.89 2.80 -5.67
N LYS A 38 -15.08 1.52 -5.25
CA LYS A 38 -14.39 0.95 -4.08
C LYS A 38 -12.86 0.95 -4.23
N LYS A 39 -12.34 0.57 -5.40
CA LYS A 39 -10.90 0.58 -5.67
C LYS A 39 -10.31 1.98 -5.58
N ILE A 40 -11.00 2.98 -6.12
CA ILE A 40 -10.58 4.38 -6.06
C ILE A 40 -10.61 4.89 -4.62
N LEU A 41 -11.69 4.62 -3.88
CA LEU A 41 -11.82 4.99 -2.47
C LEU A 41 -10.65 4.45 -1.64
N HIS A 42 -10.35 3.15 -1.79
CA HIS A 42 -9.25 2.52 -1.07
C HIS A 42 -7.89 3.19 -1.36
N ARG A 43 -7.64 3.62 -2.60
CA ARG A 43 -6.42 4.35 -2.94
C ARG A 43 -6.37 5.73 -2.27
N LEU A 44 -7.50 6.44 -2.23
CA LEU A 44 -7.59 7.77 -1.63
C LEU A 44 -7.43 7.71 -0.10
N GLU A 45 -8.10 6.77 0.57
CA GLU A 45 -7.98 6.56 2.02
C GLU A 45 -6.53 6.23 2.40
N ASN A 46 -5.88 5.31 1.68
CA ASN A 46 -4.48 4.99 1.93
C ASN A 46 -3.55 6.19 1.71
N SER A 47 -3.81 7.01 0.69
CA SER A 47 -3.01 8.22 0.46
C SER A 47 -3.21 9.28 1.55
N ALA A 48 -4.43 9.43 2.07
CA ALA A 48 -4.76 10.35 3.15
C ALA A 48 -4.10 9.92 4.47
N LEU A 49 -4.16 8.63 4.82
CA LEU A 49 -3.50 8.08 6.01
C LEU A 49 -1.97 8.29 5.96
N LEU A 50 -1.36 8.11 4.80
CA LEU A 50 0.07 8.37 4.59
C LEU A 50 0.42 9.86 4.71
N GLN A 51 -0.51 10.76 4.40
CA GLN A 51 -0.32 12.20 4.49
C GLN A 51 -0.52 12.72 5.91
N GLU A 52 -1.53 12.24 6.64
CA GLU A 52 -1.73 12.53 8.07
C GLU A 52 -0.55 12.02 8.91
N ALA A 53 -0.04 10.82 8.62
CA ALA A 53 1.16 10.29 9.27
C ALA A 53 2.42 11.12 8.99
N LYS A 54 2.48 11.85 7.87
CA LYS A 54 3.57 12.80 7.58
C LYS A 54 3.37 14.11 8.34
N VAL A 55 2.14 14.64 8.39
CA VAL A 55 1.80 15.90 9.08
C VAL A 55 1.97 15.81 10.60
N ASN A 56 1.62 14.68 11.20
CA ASN A 56 1.83 14.47 12.63
C ASN A 56 3.33 14.37 13.00
N LYS A 57 4.16 13.80 12.12
CA LYS A 57 5.63 13.75 12.31
C LYS A 57 6.34 15.11 12.19
N ILE A 58 5.72 16.10 11.54
CA ILE A 58 6.28 17.47 11.45
C ILE A 58 5.91 18.29 12.69
N ASN A 59 4.69 18.12 13.24
CA ASN A 59 4.25 18.85 14.43
C ASN A 59 4.94 18.40 15.72
N GLU A 60 5.41 17.16 15.83
CA GLU A 60 6.24 16.73 16.97
C GLU A 60 7.66 17.31 16.93
N LYS A 61 8.13 17.83 15.79
CA LYS A 61 9.48 18.38 15.64
C LYS A 61 9.61 19.87 15.93
N THR A 62 8.51 20.62 16.06
CA THR A 62 8.57 22.08 16.27
C THR A 62 8.61 22.51 17.73
N ALA A 63 8.36 21.62 18.71
CA ALA A 63 8.41 21.96 20.14
C ALA A 63 9.75 21.64 20.83
N ALA A 64 10.69 20.95 20.17
CA ALA A 64 11.93 20.46 20.77
C ALA A 64 13.21 20.82 19.98
N ALA A 65 13.16 21.88 19.17
CA ALA A 65 14.25 22.26 18.26
C ALA A 65 15.05 23.50 18.72
N VAL A 66 15.23 23.67 20.03
CA VAL A 66 16.39 24.38 20.57
C VAL A 66 17.24 23.32 21.26
N GLU A 67 18.39 23.02 20.67
CA GLU A 67 19.40 22.07 21.16
C GLU A 67 19.08 20.57 21.02
N LYS A 68 19.23 20.03 19.81
CA LYS A 68 20.28 19.02 19.54
C LYS A 68 20.31 18.65 18.05
N LYS A 69 21.44 19.02 17.45
CA LYS A 69 21.95 18.46 16.21
C LYS A 69 22.05 16.93 16.31
N GLU A 70 21.78 16.29 15.17
CA GLU A 70 22.42 15.04 14.75
C GLU A 70 22.24 13.80 15.64
N THR A 71 21.03 13.25 15.68
CA THR A 71 20.80 11.80 15.75
C THR A 71 19.30 11.59 15.72
N PHE A 72 18.73 10.99 14.66
CA PHE A 72 17.43 10.28 14.63
C PHE A 72 16.98 10.04 13.17
N GLN A 73 17.91 9.75 12.25
CA GLN A 73 17.62 9.18 10.91
C GLN A 73 17.61 7.64 10.91
N LYS A 74 17.45 6.99 12.08
CA LYS A 74 17.46 5.52 12.18
C LYS A 74 16.25 5.02 12.96
N SER A 75 15.10 4.98 12.29
CA SER A 75 14.07 3.98 12.61
C SER A 75 13.26 3.69 11.36
N ASN A 76 13.24 2.41 10.99
CA ASN A 76 12.55 1.76 9.87
C ASN A 76 13.28 1.78 8.50
N LYS A 77 14.57 1.43 8.49
CA LYS A 77 14.99 0.48 7.46
C LYS A 77 14.37 -0.85 7.86
N LEU A 78 13.24 -1.19 7.24
CA LEU A 78 12.89 -2.60 7.07
C LEU A 78 14.19 -3.26 6.57
N GLU A 79 14.69 -4.26 7.28
CA GLU A 79 15.77 -5.11 6.79
C GLU A 79 15.19 -5.85 5.59
N ILE A 80 15.18 -5.16 4.45
CA ILE A 80 14.82 -5.75 3.17
C ILE A 80 15.92 -6.75 2.92
N ASP A 81 15.52 -8.01 2.99
CA ASP A 81 16.37 -9.14 2.66
C ASP A 81 17.18 -8.79 1.39
N PRO A 82 18.53 -8.91 1.42
CA PRO A 82 19.39 -8.51 0.31
C PRO A 82 18.97 -9.15 -1.01
N LYS A 83 18.35 -10.34 -0.97
CA LYS A 83 17.83 -11.06 -2.13
C LYS A 83 16.56 -10.42 -2.71
N LEU A 84 15.70 -9.86 -1.87
CA LEU A 84 14.51 -9.11 -2.30
C LEU A 84 14.91 -7.71 -2.82
N ALA A 85 15.91 -7.08 -2.20
CA ALA A 85 16.43 -5.79 -2.62
C ALA A 85 17.03 -5.83 -4.04
N SER A 86 17.71 -6.92 -4.41
CA SER A 86 18.27 -7.09 -5.76
C SER A 86 17.17 -7.25 -6.82
N LEU A 87 16.11 -8.00 -6.53
CA LEU A 87 14.94 -8.16 -7.41
C LEU A 87 14.21 -6.84 -7.66
N LEU A 88 14.00 -6.03 -6.62
CA LEU A 88 13.37 -4.71 -6.74
C LEU A 88 14.22 -3.76 -7.60
N LYS A 89 15.54 -3.82 -7.46
CA LYS A 89 16.47 -3.02 -8.28
C LYS A 89 16.43 -3.47 -9.75
N GLU A 90 16.37 -4.77 -10.01
CA GLU A 90 16.23 -5.35 -11.34
C GLU A 90 14.93 -4.89 -12.01
N LEU A 91 13.80 -4.95 -11.30
CA LEU A 91 12.51 -4.45 -11.76
C LEU A 91 12.52 -2.95 -12.06
N LYS A 92 13.13 -2.15 -11.19
CA LYS A 92 13.18 -0.68 -11.36
C LYS A 92 13.96 -0.26 -12.61
N ASN A 93 14.99 -1.01 -12.96
CA ASN A 93 15.86 -0.69 -14.10
C ASN A 93 15.40 -1.32 -15.41
N LEU A 94 14.27 -2.03 -15.40
CA LEU A 94 13.75 -2.70 -16.58
C LEU A 94 13.04 -1.70 -17.49
N ASP A 95 13.63 -1.41 -18.66
CA ASP A 95 13.01 -0.55 -19.66
C ASP A 95 12.01 -1.34 -20.51
N ILE A 96 10.73 -1.13 -20.24
CA ILE A 96 9.62 -1.80 -20.91
C ILE A 96 9.51 -1.36 -22.38
N ASN A 97 9.89 -0.12 -22.70
CA ASN A 97 9.64 0.47 -24.02
C ASN A 97 10.58 -0.06 -25.11
N ASN A 98 11.73 -0.64 -24.72
CA ASN A 98 12.73 -1.20 -25.63
C ASN A 98 12.75 -2.73 -25.66
N LEU A 99 11.82 -3.41 -24.97
CA LEU A 99 11.78 -4.87 -24.96
C LEU A 99 10.96 -5.40 -26.14
N THR A 100 11.50 -6.42 -26.81
CA THR A 100 10.71 -7.22 -27.73
C THR A 100 9.71 -8.07 -26.93
N PRO A 101 8.51 -8.36 -27.47
CA PRO A 101 7.50 -9.15 -26.76
C PRO A 101 8.02 -10.50 -26.25
N LEU A 102 8.87 -11.17 -27.04
CA LEU A 102 9.50 -12.44 -26.64
C LEU A 102 10.49 -12.25 -25.49
N SER A 103 11.32 -11.20 -25.54
CA SER A 103 12.27 -10.88 -24.47
C SER A 103 11.57 -10.49 -23.17
N ALA A 104 10.48 -9.72 -23.27
CA ALA A 104 9.64 -9.36 -22.11
C ALA A 104 9.05 -10.61 -21.45
N LEU A 105 8.51 -11.55 -22.23
CA LEU A 105 7.95 -12.79 -21.72
C LEU A 105 9.02 -13.65 -21.01
N ASN A 106 10.20 -13.77 -21.61
CA ASN A 106 11.31 -14.50 -20.99
C ASN A 106 11.75 -13.85 -19.67
N LYS A 107 11.93 -12.52 -19.65
CA LYS A 107 12.28 -11.78 -18.43
C LYS A 107 11.22 -11.91 -17.32
N LEU A 108 9.94 -11.92 -17.68
CA LEU A 108 8.86 -12.13 -16.72
C LEU A 108 8.92 -13.54 -16.11
N ASN A 109 9.20 -14.55 -16.92
CA ASN A 109 9.36 -15.92 -16.44
C ASN A 109 10.56 -16.07 -15.49
N ASP A 110 11.69 -15.43 -15.81
CA ASP A 110 12.87 -15.41 -14.96
C ASP A 110 12.60 -14.76 -13.61
N LEU A 111 11.92 -13.61 -13.61
CA LEU A 111 11.53 -12.91 -12.38
C LEU A 111 10.57 -13.73 -11.53
N LYS A 112 9.58 -14.40 -12.16
CA LYS A 112 8.65 -15.29 -11.46
C LYS A 112 9.41 -16.41 -10.74
N THR A 113 10.34 -17.05 -11.44
CA THR A 113 11.15 -18.16 -10.89
C THR A 113 12.00 -17.70 -9.71
N LYS A 114 12.64 -16.52 -9.82
CA LYS A 114 13.44 -15.95 -8.72
C LYS A 114 12.59 -15.61 -7.47
N VAL A 115 11.34 -15.18 -7.66
CA VAL A 115 10.40 -14.92 -6.57
C VAL A 115 9.91 -16.21 -5.91
N GLU A 116 9.61 -17.24 -6.70
CA GLU A 116 9.24 -18.57 -6.16
C GLU A 116 10.38 -19.15 -5.31
N GLN A 117 11.63 -19.09 -5.79
CA GLN A 117 12.81 -19.48 -5.02
C GLN A 117 13.03 -18.64 -3.75
N TYR A 118 12.63 -17.36 -3.77
CA TYR A 118 12.69 -16.50 -2.59
C TYR A 118 11.68 -16.95 -1.53
N ILE A 119 10.44 -17.23 -1.95
CA ILE A 119 9.36 -17.72 -1.09
C ILE A 119 9.75 -19.09 -0.49
N GLU A 120 10.22 -20.03 -1.31
CA GLU A 120 10.68 -21.35 -0.84
C GLU A 120 11.83 -21.23 0.18
N SER A 121 12.78 -20.31 -0.04
CA SER A 121 13.87 -20.09 0.92
C SER A 121 13.39 -19.48 2.25
N LYS A 122 12.33 -18.66 2.20
CA LYS A 122 11.70 -18.07 3.39
C LYS A 122 10.89 -19.09 4.18
N ASP A 123 10.18 -20.00 3.50
CA ASP A 123 9.36 -21.03 4.14
C ASP A 123 10.22 -22.09 4.87
N MET A 124 11.42 -22.38 4.34
CA MET A 124 12.39 -23.28 4.99
C MET A 124 13.03 -22.71 6.27
N GLU A 125 13.21 -21.38 6.37
CA GLU A 125 13.69 -20.73 7.60
C GLU A 125 12.63 -20.77 8.72
N GLY A 126 11.34 -20.79 8.37
CA GLY A 126 10.23 -20.84 9.34
C GLY A 126 10.03 -22.22 9.99
N ASN A 127 10.49 -23.30 9.36
CA ASN A 127 10.28 -24.68 9.84
C ASN A 127 11.43 -25.22 10.73
N ASN A 128 12.42 -24.37 11.07
CA ASN A 128 13.56 -24.73 11.91
C ASN A 128 13.50 -24.08 13.31
N ILE A 129 12.31 -23.60 13.72
CA ILE A 129 12.06 -22.94 15.01
C ILE A 129 10.96 -23.65 15.82
N ALA A 130 10.84 -24.97 15.67
CA ALA A 130 10.00 -25.82 16.51
C ALA A 130 10.85 -26.76 17.38
#